data_AF-A0A840A4G2-F1
#
_entry.id   AF-A0A840A4G2-F1
#
_cell.length_a   1.000
_cell.length_b   1.000
_cell.length_c   1.000
_cell.angle_alpha   90.00
_cell.angle_beta   90.00
_cell.angle_gamma   90.00
#
_symmetry.space_group_name_H-M   'P 1'
#
loop_
_entity.id
_entity.type
_entity.pdbx_description
1 polymer ?
#
loop_
_entity_poly.entity_id
_entity_poly.type
_entity_poly.pdbx_seq_one_letter_code
_entity_poly.pdbx_strand_id
1 'polypeptide(L)' 'MNPFPNDIFTEPEDVDPDGLANLGPLRRLAGVWEGRKGVDVNPKADGPEQRQYVERIVMRPIDP' A
#
# COMPACT_ATOMS: atom_id res chain seq x y z
N MET A 1 13.89 13.33 28.88
CA MET A 1 14.53 13.00 27.60
C MET A 1 13.46 13.19 26.53
N ASN A 2 13.66 14.07 25.55
CA ASN A 2 12.64 14.33 24.54
C ASN A 2 12.55 13.11 23.60
N PRO A 3 11.39 12.47 23.40
CA PRO A 3 11.28 11.26 22.60
C PRO A 3 11.40 11.50 21.09
N PHE A 4 11.64 12.75 20.66
CA PHE A 4 11.68 13.14 19.25
C PHE A 4 13.03 13.76 18.87
N PRO A 5 13.52 13.52 17.63
CA PRO A 5 14.75 14.11 17.13
C PRO A 5 14.64 15.63 16.98
N ASN A 6 15.80 16.30 16.93
CA ASN A 6 15.91 17.76 16.84
C ASN A 6 15.52 18.31 15.46
N ASP A 7 15.47 17.45 14.43
CA ASP A 7 15.10 17.80 13.07
C ASP A 7 14.33 16.66 12.39
N ILE A 8 13.73 16.97 11.24
CA ILE A 8 12.88 16.05 10.46
C ILE A 8 13.56 15.55 9.16
N PHE A 9 14.82 15.93 8.93
CA PHE A 9 15.57 15.60 7.71
C PHE A 9 16.57 14.46 7.93
N THR A 10 17.03 14.28 9.17
CA THR A 10 17.94 13.21 9.57
C THR A 10 17.16 11.91 9.74
N GLU A 11 17.43 10.95 8.86
CA GLU A 11 16.88 9.60 8.99
C GLU A 11 17.57 8.86 10.15
N PRO A 12 16.87 7.97 10.88
CA PRO A 12 17.48 7.17 11.93
C PRO A 12 18.48 6.16 11.35
N GLU A 13 19.69 6.11 11.89
CA GLU A 13 20.76 5.22 11.41
C GLU A 13 20.60 3.76 11.87
N ASP A 14 19.88 3.53 12.97
CA ASP A 14 19.68 2.21 13.60
C ASP A 14 18.23 1.74 13.44
N VAL A 15 17.87 1.39 12.20
CA VAL A 15 16.56 0.83 11.84
C VAL A 15 16.70 -0.66 11.52
N ASP A 16 15.73 -1.46 11.93
CA ASP A 16 15.70 -2.88 11.62
C ASP A 16 15.42 -3.09 10.12
N PRO A 17 16.34 -3.73 9.36
CA PRO A 17 16.20 -3.91 7.92
C PRO A 17 15.15 -4.95 7.52
N ASP A 18 14.59 -5.75 8.45
CA ASP A 18 13.47 -6.65 8.12
C ASP A 18 12.14 -5.86 8.06
N GLY A 19 11.95 -5.13 6.96
CA GLY A 19 10.74 -4.33 6.74
C GLY A 19 9.48 -5.18 6.83
N LEU A 20 9.52 -6.45 6.38
CA LEU A 20 8.37 -7.35 6.41
C LEU A 20 7.95 -7.73 7.84
N ALA A 21 8.90 -7.96 8.75
CA ALA A 21 8.61 -8.19 10.16
C ALA A 21 7.98 -6.95 10.84
N ASN A 22 8.41 -5.76 10.41
CA ASN A 22 8.00 -4.48 10.99
C ASN A 22 6.64 -3.95 10.48
N LEU A 23 6.05 -4.56 9.45
CA LEU A 23 4.74 -4.17 8.92
C LEU A 23 3.55 -4.57 9.82
N GLY A 24 3.76 -5.37 10.87
CA GLY A 24 2.72 -5.79 11.81
C GLY A 24 1.47 -6.35 11.09
N PRO A 25 0.27 -5.76 11.27
CA PRO A 25 -0.96 -6.24 10.63
C PRO A 25 -0.94 -6.10 9.10
N LEU A 26 -0.14 -5.20 8.54
CA LEU A 26 -0.01 -5.00 7.09
C LEU A 26 0.92 -6.03 6.43
N ARG A 27 1.66 -6.83 7.22
CA ARG A 27 2.57 -7.86 6.70
C ARG A 27 1.91 -8.77 5.67
N ARG A 28 0.63 -9.07 5.84
CA ARG A 28 -0.12 -9.95 4.93
C ARG A 28 -0.38 -9.33 3.56
N LEU A 29 -0.28 -8.01 3.40
CA LEU A 29 -0.48 -7.34 2.13
C LEU A 29 0.70 -7.49 1.18
N ALA A 30 1.91 -7.77 1.70
CA ALA A 30 3.10 -7.97 0.88
C ALA A 30 2.90 -9.16 -0.07
N GLY A 31 3.07 -8.92 -1.37
CA GLY A 31 2.88 -9.94 -2.41
C GLY A 31 2.27 -9.41 -3.69
N VAL A 32 1.79 -10.35 -4.50
CA VAL A 32 1.08 -10.09 -5.76
C VAL A 32 -0.36 -10.56 -5.59
N TRP A 33 -1.31 -9.67 -5.91
CA TRP A 33 -2.74 -9.93 -5.85
C TRP A 33 -3.33 -9.80 -7.25
N GLU A 34 -4.23 -10.71 -7.62
CA GLU A 34 -4.90 -10.70 -8.91
C GLU A 34 -6.40 -10.93 -8.73
N GLY A 35 -7.21 -10.14 -9.46
CA GLY A 35 -8.67 -10.18 -9.38
C GLY A 35 -9.30 -10.07 -10.76
N ARG A 36 -10.43 -10.77 -10.94
CA ARG A 36 -11.22 -10.75 -12.20
C ARG A 36 -12.66 -10.27 -11.99
N LYS A 37 -12.98 -9.77 -10.79
CA LYS A 37 -14.33 -9.38 -10.38
C LYS A 37 -14.48 -7.86 -10.29
N GLY A 38 -13.52 -7.11 -10.81
CA GLY A 38 -13.54 -5.65 -10.82
C GLY A 38 -14.68 -5.11 -11.67
N VAL A 39 -15.43 -4.18 -11.11
CA VAL A 39 -16.55 -3.50 -11.77
C VAL A 39 -16.42 -2.01 -11.54
N ASP A 40 -16.36 -1.25 -12.63
CA ASP A 40 -16.42 0.22 -12.63
C ASP A 40 -17.85 0.67 -12.95
N VAL A 41 -18.38 1.60 -12.17
CA VAL A 41 -19.73 2.16 -12.34
C VAL A 41 -19.62 3.69 -12.39
N ASN A 42 -19.80 4.24 -13.59
CA ASN A 42 -19.63 5.67 -13.85
C ASN A 42 -21.00 6.35 -14.05
N PRO A 43 -21.39 7.32 -13.22
CA PRO A 43 -22.67 8.02 -13.39
C PRO A 43 -22.68 8.86 -14.68
N LYS A 44 -23.75 8.74 -15.48
CA LYS A 44 -24.05 9.60 -16.64
C LYS A 44 -25.48 10.12 -16.58
N ALA A 45 -25.78 11.12 -17.39
CA ALA A 45 -27.10 11.76 -17.48
C ALA A 45 -28.21 10.75 -17.85
N ASP A 46 -27.92 9.82 -18.75
CA ASP A 46 -28.89 8.81 -19.24
C ASP A 46 -28.89 7.51 -18.39
N GLY A 47 -28.11 7.45 -17.31
CA GLY A 47 -27.95 6.29 -16.44
C GLY A 47 -26.48 5.86 -16.24
N PRO A 48 -26.18 5.00 -15.26
CA PRO A 48 -24.80 4.58 -14.99
C PRO A 48 -24.25 3.67 -16.10
N GLU A 49 -23.05 3.98 -16.57
CA GLU A 49 -22.25 3.07 -17.41
C GLU A 49 -21.51 2.07 -16.52
N GLN A 50 -21.46 0.80 -16.93
CA GLN A 50 -20.74 -0.25 -16.20
C GLN A 50 -19.68 -0.92 -17.07
N ARG A 51 -18.48 -1.14 -16.52
CA ARG A 51 -17.38 -1.85 -17.19
C ARG A 51 -16.73 -2.87 -16.28
N GLN A 52 -16.38 -4.04 -16.83
CA GLN A 52 -15.61 -5.05 -16.11
C GLN A 52 -14.11 -4.84 -16.34
N TYR A 53 -13.30 -5.09 -15.32
CA TYR A 53 -11.84 -5.05 -15.43
C TYR A 53 -11.16 -6.16 -14.63
N VAL A 54 -9.94 -6.48 -15.04
CA VAL A 54 -9.02 -7.35 -14.31
C VAL A 54 -8.01 -6.47 -13.58
N GLU A 55 -7.65 -6.85 -12.37
CA GLU A 55 -6.71 -6.10 -11.52
C GLU A 55 -5.49 -6.96 -11.19
N ARG A 56 -4.34 -6.30 -11.10
CA ARG A 56 -3.10 -6.85 -10.56
C ARG A 56 -2.45 -5.81 -9.67
N ILE A 57 -2.21 -6.16 -8.41
CA ILE A 57 -1.61 -5.28 -7.41
C ILE A 57 -0.31 -5.92 -6.91
N VAL A 58 0.77 -5.14 -6.87
CA VAL A 58 2.07 -5.58 -6.36
C VAL A 58 2.43 -4.68 -5.19
N MET A 59 2.54 -5.28 -4.01
CA MET A 59 2.92 -4.59 -2.78
C MET A 59 4.24 -5.19 -2.30
N ARG A 60 5.30 -4.38 -2.30
CA ARG A 60 6.63 -4.78 -1.86
C ARG A 60 7.04 -3.93 -0.67
N PRO A 61 7.51 -4.53 0.42
CA PRO A 61 8.28 -3.81 1.42
C PRO A 61 9.47 -3.13 0.75
N ILE A 62 9.84 -1.96 1.28
CA ILE A 62 11.08 -1.27 0.94
C ILE A 62 11.89 -1.32 2.23
N ASP A 63 12.97 -2.10 2.21
CA ASP A 63 13.92 -2.15 3.30
C ASP A 63 14.86 -0.92 3.18
N PRO A 64 15.35 -0.37 4.31
CA PRO A 64 16.32 0.72 4.34
C PRO A 64 17.69 0.32 3.74
#